data_AF-A0A7G9WIA8-F1
#
_entry.id   AF-A0A7G9WIA8-F1
#
_cell.length_a   1.000
_cell.length_b   1.000
_cell.length_c   1.000
_cell.angle_alpha   90.00
_cell.angle_beta   90.00
_cell.angle_gamma   90.00
#
_symmetry.space_group_name_H-M   'P 1'
#
loop_
_entity.id
_entity.type
_entity.pdbx_description
1 polymer ?
#
loop_
_entity_poly.entity_id
_entity_poly.type
_entity_poly.pdbx_seq_one_letter_code
_entity_poly.pdbx_strand_id
1 'polypeptide(L)'
;MELKNPFAVRNNKIITIADITAEERGRKCNCTCPACGGHFLAALGTVNQPHFRHDGEPCDFVKASMTALYGLLADALNEKPQFTFPACYGRFYMIDLKREPVMADIYDNAQIGPAPFNGNNDCLIKSEGYTVQNYEIHRNGKGLPDAMLLSDAKSLHQLAVTLIPPPTLCKIPKGKTFQELPTVNIQIDNAVDLYHIKSANLKEQLRDSTDNKRWINHPKIDTWMQEKLKDQSAYYARQEQSEKERKQEQLERQTRRMKKYNPLWQQTESDRQDPWAESVKLLPKLTPERQQEISRILSRKFAVIPETMVKDDDGRRWCVCNLCGCWKPTDDMISFGGIGDSINRGICKGCAQKKESSTEKRTKY
;
A
#
# COMPACT_ATOMS: atom_id res chain seq x y z
N MET A 1 -8.29 4.97 -34.68
CA MET A 1 -9.15 5.85 -35.49
C MET A 1 -9.79 6.85 -34.54
N GLU A 2 -9.75 8.15 -34.84
CA GLU A 2 -10.38 9.17 -33.99
C GLU A 2 -11.91 9.10 -34.11
N LEU A 3 -12.61 9.32 -33.00
CA LEU A 3 -14.08 9.30 -32.96
C LEU A 3 -14.61 10.56 -33.65
N LYS A 4 -15.42 10.40 -34.69
CA LYS A 4 -16.25 11.47 -35.28
C LYS A 4 -17.54 11.67 -34.49
N ASN A 5 -18.14 12.86 -34.57
CA ASN A 5 -19.35 13.23 -33.81
C ASN A 5 -20.58 12.40 -34.16
N PRO A 6 -21.08 11.55 -33.23
CA PRO A 6 -22.27 10.76 -33.46
C PRO A 6 -23.54 11.44 -32.97
N PHE A 7 -23.48 12.61 -32.33
CA PHE A 7 -24.63 13.23 -31.65
C PHE A 7 -25.07 14.56 -32.26
N ALA A 8 -26.36 14.84 -32.17
CA ALA A 8 -26.96 16.12 -32.52
C ALA A 8 -28.21 16.42 -31.68
N VAL A 9 -28.68 17.67 -31.74
CA VAL A 9 -30.01 18.07 -31.26
C VAL A 9 -30.96 18.08 -32.46
N ARG A 10 -32.14 17.48 -32.30
CA ARG A 10 -33.26 17.56 -33.25
C ARG A 10 -34.56 17.63 -32.46
N ASN A 11 -35.42 18.60 -32.76
CA ASN A 11 -36.69 18.82 -32.05
C ASN A 11 -36.50 18.89 -30.51
N ASN A 12 -35.49 19.63 -30.06
CA ASN A 12 -35.09 19.78 -28.65
C ASN A 12 -34.71 18.49 -27.92
N LYS A 13 -34.48 17.38 -28.63
CA LYS A 13 -33.97 16.13 -28.05
C LYS A 13 -32.59 15.80 -28.59
N ILE A 14 -31.77 15.14 -27.77
CA ILE A 14 -30.51 14.56 -28.26
C ILE A 14 -30.82 13.30 -29.05
N ILE A 15 -30.24 13.23 -30.24
CA ILE A 15 -30.30 12.07 -31.13
C ILE A 15 -28.88 11.61 -31.50
N THR A 16 -28.81 10.38 -31.99
CA THR A 16 -27.61 9.77 -32.57
C THR A 16 -27.68 9.81 -34.09
N ILE A 17 -26.54 9.63 -34.77
CA ILE A 17 -26.51 9.58 -36.24
C ILE A 17 -27.29 8.37 -36.79
N ALA A 18 -27.41 7.30 -36.00
CA ALA A 18 -28.19 6.12 -36.34
C ALA A 18 -29.71 6.37 -36.38
N ASP A 19 -30.18 7.50 -35.82
CA ASP A 19 -31.58 7.91 -35.90
C ASP A 19 -31.92 8.59 -37.25
N ILE A 20 -30.91 8.96 -38.04
CA ILE A 20 -31.11 9.64 -39.34
C ILE A 20 -31.25 8.62 -40.47
N THR A 21 -32.32 8.74 -41.25
CA THR A 21 -32.51 7.88 -42.44
C THR A 21 -31.78 8.42 -43.68
N ALA A 22 -31.69 7.62 -44.73
CA ALA A 22 -31.03 8.03 -45.97
C ALA A 22 -31.69 9.25 -46.63
N GLU A 23 -33.01 9.39 -46.48
CA GLU A 23 -33.83 10.49 -47.03
C GLU A 23 -33.56 11.81 -46.30
N GLU A 24 -33.12 11.73 -45.05
CA GLU A 24 -32.82 12.85 -44.16
C GLU A 24 -31.34 13.26 -44.21
N ARG A 25 -30.55 12.68 -45.11
CA ARG A 25 -29.12 12.96 -45.25
C ARG A 25 -28.82 14.45 -45.51
N GLY A 26 -27.64 14.89 -45.06
CA GLY A 26 -27.13 16.24 -45.30
C GLY A 26 -27.89 17.27 -44.49
N ARG A 27 -28.29 18.39 -45.10
CA ARG A 27 -29.00 19.48 -44.42
C ARG A 27 -30.46 19.13 -44.08
N LYS A 28 -31.00 18.09 -44.71
CA LYS A 28 -32.39 17.62 -44.49
C LYS A 28 -32.62 17.05 -43.09
N CYS A 29 -31.56 16.69 -42.37
CA CYS A 29 -31.66 16.16 -41.01
C CYS A 29 -32.18 17.21 -40.02
N ASN A 30 -32.08 18.50 -40.35
CA ASN A 30 -32.46 19.63 -39.50
C ASN A 30 -31.89 19.53 -38.07
N CYS A 31 -30.62 19.14 -38.00
CA CYS A 31 -29.92 18.90 -36.75
C CYS A 31 -29.02 20.08 -36.39
N THR A 32 -28.81 20.32 -35.10
CA THR A 32 -27.91 21.34 -34.58
C THR A 32 -26.91 20.79 -33.57
N CYS A 33 -25.82 21.52 -33.38
CA CYS A 33 -24.78 21.19 -32.41
C CYS A 33 -25.24 21.48 -30.98
N PRO A 34 -25.14 20.52 -30.05
CA PRO A 34 -25.53 20.73 -28.65
C PRO A 34 -24.65 21.73 -27.90
N ALA A 35 -23.44 22.04 -28.39
CA ALA A 35 -22.54 22.99 -27.75
C ALA A 35 -22.65 24.43 -28.29
N CYS A 36 -22.69 24.61 -29.61
CA CYS A 36 -22.69 25.94 -30.23
C CYS A 36 -24.01 26.33 -30.91
N GLY A 37 -24.97 25.41 -31.05
CA GLY A 37 -26.22 25.63 -31.76
C GLY A 37 -26.11 25.68 -33.30
N GLY A 38 -24.89 25.61 -33.86
CA GLY A 38 -24.66 25.62 -35.30
C GLY A 38 -25.30 24.42 -36.01
N HIS A 39 -25.69 24.60 -37.28
CA HIS A 39 -26.33 23.55 -38.07
C HIS A 39 -25.36 22.41 -38.41
N PHE A 40 -25.90 21.20 -38.47
CA PHE A 40 -25.19 20.01 -38.91
C PHE A 40 -25.65 19.52 -40.28
N LEU A 41 -24.72 18.88 -40.98
CA LEU A 41 -24.95 18.02 -42.12
C LEU A 41 -24.80 16.56 -41.67
N ALA A 42 -25.85 15.75 -41.85
CA ALA A 42 -25.76 14.31 -41.61
C ALA A 42 -24.95 13.63 -42.73
N ALA A 43 -23.72 13.20 -42.41
CA ALA A 43 -22.82 12.56 -43.35
C ALA A 43 -22.97 11.03 -43.28
N LEU A 44 -23.97 10.50 -44.00
CA LEU A 44 -24.26 9.07 -44.09
C LEU A 44 -23.52 8.43 -45.28
N GLY A 45 -22.23 8.11 -45.12
CA GLY A 45 -21.42 7.48 -46.18
C GLY A 45 -21.29 5.97 -46.00
N THR A 46 -20.99 5.26 -47.10
CA THR A 46 -20.65 3.82 -47.06
C THR A 46 -19.16 3.55 -46.84
N VAL A 47 -18.32 4.56 -47.11
CA VAL A 47 -16.85 4.49 -46.98
C VAL A 47 -16.35 5.09 -45.66
N ASN A 48 -17.01 6.15 -45.21
CA ASN A 48 -16.65 6.87 -43.99
C ASN A 48 -17.67 6.61 -42.89
N GLN A 49 -17.20 6.50 -41.65
CA GLN A 49 -18.02 6.44 -40.44
C GLN A 49 -19.16 7.48 -40.49
N PRO A 50 -20.43 7.09 -40.31
CA PRO A 50 -21.55 8.01 -40.23
C PRO A 50 -21.33 9.04 -39.11
N HIS A 51 -21.50 10.33 -39.37
CA HIS A 51 -21.34 11.36 -38.35
C HIS A 51 -22.07 12.65 -38.71
N PHE A 52 -22.24 13.52 -37.72
CA PHE A 52 -22.68 14.89 -37.93
C PHE A 52 -21.46 15.80 -38.15
N ARG A 53 -21.49 16.57 -39.25
CA ARG A 53 -20.46 17.55 -39.58
C ARG A 53 -21.04 18.96 -39.49
N HIS A 54 -20.29 19.92 -38.94
CA HIS A 54 -20.69 21.33 -38.96
C HIS A 54 -20.89 21.83 -40.39
N ASP A 55 -21.96 22.59 -40.59
CA ASP A 55 -22.21 23.38 -41.80
C ASP A 55 -21.51 24.74 -41.66
N GLY A 56 -20.18 24.72 -41.66
CA GLY A 56 -19.32 25.88 -41.39
C GLY A 56 -18.17 25.57 -40.43
N GLU A 57 -17.72 26.59 -39.70
CA GLU A 57 -16.62 26.47 -38.75
C GLU A 57 -16.96 25.50 -37.60
N PRO A 58 -16.11 24.49 -37.35
CA PRO A 58 -16.35 23.52 -36.30
C PRO A 58 -16.11 24.12 -34.92
N CYS A 59 -16.99 23.82 -33.96
CA CYS A 59 -16.73 24.09 -32.55
C CYS A 59 -15.91 22.98 -31.88
N ASP A 60 -15.59 23.16 -30.60
CA ASP A 60 -14.92 22.15 -29.77
C ASP A 60 -15.71 20.82 -29.77
N PHE A 61 -15.06 19.79 -30.30
CA PHE A 61 -15.62 18.45 -30.46
C PHE A 61 -15.91 17.75 -29.12
N VAL A 62 -15.01 17.88 -28.15
CA VAL A 62 -15.16 17.27 -26.82
C VAL A 62 -16.32 17.93 -26.10
N LYS A 63 -16.43 19.25 -26.18
CA LYS A 63 -17.55 20.01 -25.59
C LYS A 63 -18.88 19.64 -26.20
N ALA A 64 -18.95 19.51 -27.53
CA ALA A 64 -20.16 19.05 -28.22
C ALA A 64 -20.56 17.64 -27.74
N SER A 65 -19.61 16.71 -27.75
CA SER A 65 -19.90 15.31 -27.42
C SER A 65 -20.30 15.10 -25.96
N MET A 66 -19.57 15.73 -25.01
CA MET A 66 -19.91 15.63 -23.59
C MET A 66 -21.24 16.32 -23.26
N THR A 67 -21.53 17.48 -23.88
CA THR A 67 -22.83 18.15 -23.72
C THR A 67 -23.97 17.26 -24.24
N ALA A 68 -23.75 16.57 -25.37
CA ALA A 68 -24.72 15.64 -25.90
C ALA A 68 -24.98 14.45 -24.98
N LEU A 69 -23.91 13.81 -24.48
CA LEU A 69 -24.01 12.62 -23.62
C LEU A 69 -24.77 12.90 -22.32
N TYR A 70 -24.43 13.99 -21.63
CA TYR A 70 -25.16 14.39 -20.42
C TYR A 70 -26.59 14.84 -20.75
N GLY A 71 -26.81 15.51 -21.89
CA GLY A 71 -28.15 15.85 -22.38
C GLY A 71 -28.99 14.62 -22.70
N LEU A 72 -28.38 13.56 -23.23
CA LEU A 72 -29.07 12.31 -23.54
C LEU A 72 -29.52 11.58 -22.26
N LEU A 73 -28.67 11.56 -21.23
CA LEU A 73 -29.05 11.05 -19.91
C LEU A 73 -30.17 11.90 -19.29
N ALA A 74 -30.11 13.22 -19.41
CA ALA A 74 -31.17 14.12 -18.93
C ALA A 74 -32.50 13.84 -19.64
N ASP A 75 -32.49 13.68 -20.96
CA ASP A 75 -33.68 13.28 -21.73
C ASP A 75 -34.23 11.92 -21.25
N ALA A 76 -33.36 10.94 -20.99
CA ALA A 76 -33.76 9.62 -20.50
C ALA A 76 -34.46 9.70 -19.13
N LEU A 77 -33.95 10.56 -18.24
CA LEU A 77 -34.50 10.80 -16.91
C LEU A 77 -35.81 11.59 -16.96
N ASN A 78 -35.94 12.54 -17.88
CA ASN A 78 -37.20 13.26 -18.11
C ASN A 78 -38.30 12.31 -18.64
N GLU A 79 -37.93 11.34 -19.47
CA GLU A 79 -38.86 10.32 -20.00
C GLU A 79 -39.27 9.30 -18.93
N LYS A 80 -38.33 8.94 -18.03
CA LYS A 80 -38.58 8.05 -16.89
C LYS A 80 -37.71 8.49 -15.71
N PRO A 81 -38.28 9.06 -14.64
CA PRO A 81 -37.53 9.66 -13.52
C PRO A 81 -36.97 8.60 -12.54
N GLN A 82 -36.20 7.66 -13.09
CA GLN A 82 -35.57 6.57 -12.35
C GLN A 82 -34.19 6.28 -12.96
N PHE A 83 -33.20 6.03 -12.11
CA PHE A 83 -31.84 5.65 -12.50
C PHE A 83 -31.43 4.36 -11.81
N THR A 84 -30.94 3.37 -12.54
CA THR A 84 -30.44 2.12 -11.95
C THR A 84 -28.93 2.22 -11.70
N PHE A 85 -28.50 1.97 -10.48
CA PHE A 85 -27.07 1.84 -10.14
C PHE A 85 -26.66 0.37 -9.95
N PRO A 86 -25.38 0.04 -10.19
CA PRO A 86 -24.91 -1.33 -10.07
C PRO A 86 -24.81 -1.75 -8.60
N ALA A 87 -24.72 -3.06 -8.36
CA ALA A 87 -24.27 -3.57 -7.07
C ALA A 87 -22.79 -3.19 -6.83
N CYS A 88 -22.31 -3.40 -5.61
CA CYS A 88 -20.91 -3.27 -5.24
C CYS A 88 -20.52 -4.41 -4.32
N TYR A 89 -19.48 -5.14 -4.71
CA TYR A 89 -18.91 -6.24 -3.94
C TYR A 89 -17.47 -5.90 -3.54
N GLY A 90 -17.11 -6.29 -2.32
CA GLY A 90 -15.75 -6.18 -1.79
C GLY A 90 -15.16 -7.55 -1.54
N ARG A 91 -13.86 -7.72 -1.81
CA ARG A 91 -13.10 -8.90 -1.43
C ARG A 91 -11.76 -8.47 -0.85
N PHE A 92 -11.42 -9.04 0.30
CA PHE A 92 -10.15 -8.82 0.95
C PHE A 92 -9.69 -10.13 1.59
N TYR A 93 -8.41 -10.44 1.46
CA TYR A 93 -7.79 -11.55 2.16
C TYR A 93 -6.78 -11.02 3.15
N MET A 94 -6.67 -11.71 4.28
CA MET A 94 -5.64 -11.41 5.27
C MET A 94 -4.27 -11.48 4.61
N ILE A 95 -3.44 -10.51 4.95
CA ILE A 95 -2.08 -10.38 4.44
C ILE A 95 -1.08 -10.56 5.57
N ASP A 96 0.01 -11.28 5.29
CA ASP A 96 1.10 -11.48 6.24
C ASP A 96 2.02 -10.26 6.24
N LEU A 97 1.81 -9.39 7.22
CA LEU A 97 2.61 -8.18 7.40
C LEU A 97 3.62 -8.35 8.53
N LYS A 98 4.81 -7.77 8.32
CA LYS A 98 5.89 -7.70 9.33
C LYS A 98 5.82 -6.43 10.19
N ARG A 99 4.77 -5.64 10.02
CA ARG A 99 4.50 -4.38 10.71
C ARG A 99 3.00 -4.24 10.93
N GLU A 100 2.63 -3.30 11.80
CA GLU A 100 1.23 -2.95 12.00
C GLU A 100 0.58 -2.52 10.66
N PRO A 101 -0.62 -3.03 10.35
CA PRO A 101 -1.35 -2.67 9.14
C PRO A 101 -1.83 -1.22 9.19
N VAL A 102 -1.91 -0.61 8.01
CA VAL A 102 -2.48 0.72 7.79
C VAL A 102 -3.50 0.65 6.65
N MET A 103 -4.33 1.69 6.50
CA MET A 103 -5.35 1.76 5.45
C MET A 103 -4.79 1.53 4.04
N ALA A 104 -3.58 2.00 3.76
CA ALA A 104 -2.94 1.77 2.45
C ALA A 104 -2.78 0.27 2.14
N ASP A 105 -2.47 -0.57 3.14
CA ASP A 105 -2.36 -2.01 2.94
C ASP A 105 -3.71 -2.62 2.52
N ILE A 106 -4.82 -2.09 3.05
CA ILE A 106 -6.17 -2.53 2.68
C ILE A 106 -6.49 -2.07 1.26
N TYR A 107 -6.27 -0.80 0.92
CA TYR A 107 -6.53 -0.30 -0.44
C TYR A 107 -5.72 -1.03 -1.51
N ASP A 108 -4.46 -1.38 -1.24
CA ASP A 108 -3.60 -2.04 -2.22
C ASP A 108 -3.98 -3.51 -2.46
N ASN A 109 -4.69 -4.15 -1.52
CA ASN A 109 -5.01 -5.59 -1.57
C ASN A 109 -6.51 -5.89 -1.65
N ALA A 110 -7.38 -4.91 -1.41
CA ALA A 110 -8.81 -5.04 -1.55
C ALA A 110 -9.22 -4.98 -3.04
N GLN A 111 -10.18 -5.81 -3.41
CA GLN A 111 -10.83 -5.78 -4.71
C GLN A 111 -12.26 -5.30 -4.54
N ILE A 112 -12.66 -4.34 -5.37
CA ILE A 112 -14.02 -3.82 -5.42
C ILE A 112 -14.53 -3.83 -6.85
N GLY A 113 -15.76 -4.31 -7.04
CA GLY A 113 -16.35 -4.45 -8.37
C GLY A 113 -17.87 -4.52 -8.37
N PRO A 114 -18.50 -4.34 -9.54
CA PRO A 114 -19.96 -4.39 -9.66
C PRO A 114 -20.53 -5.81 -9.66
N ALA A 115 -19.69 -6.83 -9.82
CA ALA A 115 -20.06 -8.23 -9.83
C ALA A 115 -19.35 -9.00 -8.70
N PRO A 116 -19.94 -10.12 -8.22
CA PRO A 116 -19.29 -10.99 -7.25
C PRO A 116 -17.95 -11.51 -7.77
N PHE A 117 -16.98 -11.62 -6.86
CA PHE A 117 -15.70 -12.28 -7.15
C PHE A 117 -15.81 -13.78 -6.95
N ASN A 118 -14.95 -14.56 -7.62
CA ASN A 118 -14.85 -15.99 -7.34
C ASN A 118 -14.41 -16.21 -5.88
N GLY A 119 -15.15 -17.06 -5.15
CA GLY A 119 -14.95 -17.31 -3.73
C GLY A 119 -15.69 -16.31 -2.82
N ASN A 120 -15.22 -16.17 -1.58
CA ASN A 120 -15.88 -15.31 -0.59
C ASN A 120 -15.75 -13.82 -0.97
N ASN A 121 -16.89 -13.13 -0.91
CA ASN A 121 -17.01 -11.69 -1.14
C ASN A 121 -18.14 -11.13 -0.27
N ASP A 122 -18.03 -9.85 0.05
CA ASP A 122 -19.02 -9.10 0.81
C ASP A 122 -19.86 -8.26 -0.15
N CYS A 123 -21.19 -8.34 -0.07
CA CYS A 123 -22.09 -7.46 -0.81
C CYS A 123 -22.24 -6.14 -0.06
N LEU A 124 -21.58 -5.08 -0.54
CA LEU A 124 -21.53 -3.76 0.11
C LEU A 124 -22.77 -2.92 -0.24
N ILE A 125 -23.17 -2.98 -1.51
CA ILE A 125 -24.30 -2.22 -2.06
C ILE A 125 -25.06 -3.17 -2.99
N LYS A 126 -26.38 -3.27 -2.82
CA LYS A 126 -27.25 -4.03 -3.73
C LYS A 126 -27.59 -3.16 -4.93
N SER A 127 -27.76 -3.77 -6.10
CA SER A 127 -28.26 -3.03 -7.27
C SER A 127 -29.72 -2.66 -7.05
N GLU A 128 -30.04 -1.37 -7.17
CA GLU A 128 -31.39 -0.86 -6.98
C GLU A 128 -31.68 0.32 -7.92
N GLY A 129 -32.97 0.63 -8.07
CA GLY A 129 -33.44 1.81 -8.78
C GLY A 129 -33.53 3.02 -7.85
N TYR A 130 -32.99 4.15 -8.29
CA TYR A 130 -33.00 5.44 -7.64
C TYR A 130 -34.06 6.33 -8.29
N THR A 131 -35.09 6.75 -7.54
CA THR A 131 -36.10 7.70 -8.04
C THR A 131 -35.53 9.10 -8.09
N VAL A 132 -35.50 9.70 -9.28
CA VAL A 132 -34.93 11.04 -9.50
C VAL A 132 -36.05 12.07 -9.45
N GLN A 133 -36.03 12.95 -8.45
CA GLN A 133 -36.96 14.09 -8.41
C GLN A 133 -36.41 15.27 -9.20
N ASN A 134 -35.12 15.54 -9.05
CA ASN A 134 -34.43 16.62 -9.75
C ASN A 134 -33.02 16.18 -10.13
N TYR A 135 -32.47 16.85 -11.15
CA TYR A 135 -31.06 16.71 -11.49
C TYR A 135 -30.43 18.05 -11.86
N GLU A 136 -29.13 18.15 -11.66
CA GLU A 136 -28.30 19.27 -12.10
C GLU A 136 -27.12 18.74 -12.92
N ILE A 137 -26.84 19.34 -14.08
CA ILE A 137 -25.63 19.06 -14.85
C ILE A 137 -24.55 20.04 -14.41
N HIS A 138 -23.60 19.55 -13.61
CA HIS A 138 -22.44 20.33 -13.19
C HIS A 138 -21.46 20.49 -14.36
N ARG A 139 -20.86 21.68 -14.45
CA ARG A 139 -19.88 22.05 -15.48
C ARG A 139 -18.62 22.58 -14.80
N ASN A 140 -17.46 22.14 -15.27
CA ASN A 140 -16.18 22.65 -14.79
C ASN A 140 -15.90 24.09 -15.25
N GLY A 141 -14.78 24.66 -14.80
CA GLY A 141 -14.37 26.04 -15.15
C GLY A 141 -14.18 26.32 -16.66
N LYS A 142 -14.17 25.29 -17.53
CA LYS A 142 -14.16 25.45 -19.00
C LYS A 142 -15.55 25.34 -19.62
N GLY A 143 -16.60 25.21 -18.80
CA GLY A 143 -17.99 25.01 -19.21
C GLY A 143 -18.29 23.60 -19.75
N LEU A 144 -17.37 22.64 -19.55
CA LEU A 144 -17.56 21.24 -19.93
C LEU A 144 -18.35 20.51 -18.83
N PRO A 145 -19.44 19.81 -19.17
CA PRO A 145 -20.10 18.90 -18.24
C PRO A 145 -19.15 17.82 -17.74
N ASP A 146 -19.12 17.60 -16.43
CA ASP A 146 -18.26 16.60 -15.79
C ASP A 146 -18.96 15.79 -14.70
N ALA A 147 -20.17 16.16 -14.29
CA ALA A 147 -21.05 15.35 -13.44
C ALA A 147 -22.52 15.72 -13.62
N MET A 148 -23.40 14.78 -13.27
CA MET A 148 -24.84 15.00 -13.10
C MET A 148 -25.20 14.64 -11.66
N LEU A 149 -25.77 15.59 -10.93
CA LEU A 149 -26.18 15.43 -9.54
C LEU A 149 -27.65 15.06 -9.51
N LEU A 150 -27.96 13.83 -9.13
CA LEU A 150 -29.32 13.34 -8.95
C LEU A 150 -29.75 13.56 -7.50
N SER A 151 -30.98 14.01 -7.30
CA SER A 151 -31.58 14.19 -5.96
C SER A 151 -32.91 13.44 -5.86
N ASP A 152 -33.14 12.79 -4.73
CA ASP A 152 -34.41 12.15 -4.40
C ASP A 152 -35.29 13.06 -3.52
N ALA A 153 -36.60 12.79 -3.55
CA ALA A 153 -37.56 13.51 -2.72
C ALA A 153 -37.63 12.99 -1.28
N LYS A 154 -37.19 11.74 -1.05
CA LYS A 154 -37.47 11.00 0.18
C LYS A 154 -36.43 11.25 1.27
N SER A 155 -35.18 11.48 0.89
CA SER A 155 -34.06 11.43 1.84
C SER A 155 -33.07 12.60 1.72
N LEU A 156 -33.28 13.50 0.75
CA LEU A 156 -32.33 14.57 0.39
C LEU A 156 -30.93 14.02 0.06
N HIS A 157 -30.82 12.72 -0.22
CA HIS A 157 -29.56 12.09 -0.58
C HIS A 157 -29.24 12.42 -2.02
N GLN A 158 -28.03 12.96 -2.26
CA GLN A 158 -27.54 13.22 -3.60
C GLN A 158 -26.69 12.06 -4.10
N LEU A 159 -26.85 11.74 -5.39
CA LEU A 159 -26.05 10.77 -6.11
C LEU A 159 -25.38 11.46 -7.29
N ALA A 160 -24.05 11.45 -7.34
CA ALA A 160 -23.31 11.94 -8.49
C ALA A 160 -23.16 10.86 -9.56
N VAL A 161 -23.51 11.17 -10.79
CA VAL A 161 -23.29 10.34 -11.98
C VAL A 161 -22.26 11.01 -12.87
N THR A 162 -21.21 10.29 -13.22
CA THR A 162 -20.10 10.78 -14.04
C THR A 162 -19.96 9.91 -15.28
N LEU A 163 -19.80 10.52 -16.46
CA LEU A 163 -19.68 9.82 -17.73
C LEU A 163 -18.22 9.81 -18.17
N ILE A 164 -17.65 8.63 -18.37
CA ILE A 164 -16.30 8.47 -18.88
C ILE A 164 -16.41 8.18 -20.38
N PRO A 165 -16.06 9.13 -21.27
CA PRO A 165 -16.12 8.91 -22.70
C PRO A 165 -15.02 7.94 -23.17
N PRO A 166 -15.12 7.41 -24.41
CA PRO A 166 -14.09 6.54 -24.95
C PRO A 166 -12.76 7.30 -25.10
N PRO A 167 -11.60 6.61 -25.02
CA PRO A 167 -10.27 7.25 -25.11
C PRO A 167 -10.04 8.00 -26.44
N THR A 168 -10.79 7.64 -27.46
CA THR A 168 -10.78 8.26 -28.80
C THR A 168 -11.46 9.63 -28.84
N LEU A 169 -12.24 10.00 -27.81
CA LEU A 169 -12.91 11.30 -27.68
C LEU A 169 -12.11 12.24 -26.79
N CYS A 170 -11.55 11.74 -25.68
CA CYS A 170 -10.77 12.54 -24.75
C CYS A 170 -9.62 11.70 -24.16
N LYS A 171 -8.44 12.29 -23.95
CA LYS A 171 -7.38 11.68 -23.13
C LYS A 171 -7.95 11.49 -21.72
N ILE A 172 -8.36 10.25 -21.44
CA ILE A 172 -9.26 9.85 -20.34
C ILE A 172 -8.95 10.59 -19.01
N PRO A 173 -9.89 11.36 -18.44
CA PRO A 173 -9.88 11.55 -17.00
C PRO A 173 -10.29 10.22 -16.36
N LYS A 174 -9.40 9.62 -15.54
CA LYS A 174 -9.78 8.50 -14.66
C LYS A 174 -11.07 8.91 -13.93
N GLY A 175 -12.07 8.02 -13.87
CA GLY A 175 -13.31 8.29 -13.12
C GLY A 175 -12.96 8.84 -11.74
N LYS A 176 -13.41 10.07 -11.46
CA LYS A 176 -13.12 10.75 -10.20
C LYS A 176 -14.36 10.72 -9.34
N THR A 177 -14.14 10.66 -8.04
CA THR A 177 -15.16 11.04 -7.08
C THR A 177 -15.57 12.49 -7.35
N PHE A 178 -16.88 12.76 -7.26
CA PHE A 178 -17.38 14.11 -7.33
C PHE A 178 -17.61 14.65 -5.91
N GLN A 179 -16.65 15.45 -5.43
CA GLN A 179 -16.64 15.97 -4.06
C GLN A 179 -16.71 14.82 -3.04
N GLU A 180 -17.59 14.90 -2.04
CA GLU A 180 -17.82 13.86 -1.02
C GLU A 180 -19.07 13.00 -1.32
N LEU A 181 -19.69 13.17 -2.49
CA LEU A 181 -20.93 12.49 -2.82
C LEU A 181 -20.70 11.02 -3.20
N PRO A 182 -21.65 10.13 -2.88
CA PRO A 182 -21.73 8.81 -3.53
C PRO A 182 -21.69 9.01 -5.04
N THR A 183 -20.74 8.35 -5.70
CA THR A 183 -20.45 8.61 -7.12
C THR A 183 -20.45 7.31 -7.91
N VAL A 184 -21.33 7.24 -8.91
CA VAL A 184 -21.34 6.19 -9.94
C VAL A 184 -20.69 6.73 -11.21
N ASN A 185 -19.73 5.99 -11.74
CA ASN A 185 -19.19 6.24 -13.07
C ASN A 185 -19.87 5.32 -14.09
N ILE A 186 -20.22 5.87 -15.25
CA ILE A 186 -20.68 5.12 -16.42
C ILE A 186 -19.57 5.20 -17.47
N GLN A 187 -18.97 4.06 -17.78
CA GLN A 187 -17.97 3.95 -18.83
C GLN A 187 -18.65 3.81 -20.19
N ILE A 188 -18.34 4.70 -21.12
CA ILE A 188 -18.70 4.56 -22.52
C ILE A 188 -17.43 4.11 -23.22
N ASP A 189 -17.21 2.81 -23.25
CA ASP A 189 -16.01 2.24 -23.87
C ASP A 189 -16.14 2.14 -25.39
N ASN A 190 -15.09 1.64 -26.04
CA ASN A 190 -15.08 1.43 -27.49
C ASN A 190 -16.01 0.29 -27.94
N ALA A 191 -16.57 -0.50 -27.02
CA ALA A 191 -17.53 -1.55 -27.37
C ALA A 191 -18.92 -0.97 -27.63
N VAL A 192 -19.23 0.22 -27.10
CA VAL A 192 -20.43 0.97 -27.46
C VAL A 192 -20.25 1.55 -28.86
N ASP A 193 -20.90 0.95 -29.85
CA ASP A 193 -20.92 1.45 -31.22
C ASP A 193 -21.85 2.67 -31.35
N LEU A 194 -21.30 3.84 -31.03
CA LEU A 194 -22.01 5.13 -31.08
C LEU A 194 -22.51 5.50 -32.48
N TYR A 195 -22.04 4.84 -33.54
CA TYR A 195 -22.45 5.15 -34.92
C TYR A 195 -23.71 4.41 -35.36
N HIS A 196 -24.02 3.29 -34.72
CA HIS A 196 -25.13 2.42 -35.09
C HIS A 196 -26.18 2.26 -33.98
N ILE A 197 -25.85 2.64 -32.75
CA ILE A 197 -26.83 2.66 -31.66
C ILE A 197 -27.80 3.84 -31.83
N LYS A 198 -29.10 3.56 -31.80
CA LYS A 198 -30.16 4.59 -31.77
C LYS A 198 -30.22 5.29 -30.42
N SER A 199 -30.67 6.54 -30.42
CA SER A 199 -30.75 7.34 -29.19
C SER A 199 -31.65 6.70 -28.12
N ALA A 200 -32.77 6.08 -28.51
CA ALA A 200 -33.66 5.39 -27.58
C ALA A 200 -32.94 4.26 -26.82
N ASN A 201 -32.21 3.41 -27.52
CA ASN A 201 -31.45 2.31 -26.91
C ASN A 201 -30.32 2.83 -26.02
N LEU A 202 -29.60 3.89 -26.43
CA LEU A 202 -28.55 4.47 -25.62
C LEU A 202 -29.09 5.13 -24.35
N LYS A 203 -30.27 5.78 -24.42
CA LYS A 203 -30.97 6.31 -23.23
C LYS A 203 -31.27 5.20 -22.21
N GLU A 204 -31.82 4.08 -22.67
CA GLU A 204 -32.10 2.92 -21.82
C GLU A 204 -30.82 2.33 -21.21
N GLN A 205 -29.74 2.22 -21.99
CA GLN A 205 -28.45 1.75 -21.47
C GLN A 205 -27.89 2.67 -20.37
N LEU A 206 -27.92 3.99 -20.59
CA LEU A 206 -27.41 4.96 -19.62
C LEU A 206 -28.28 4.99 -18.35
N ARG A 207 -29.60 4.91 -18.49
CA ARG A 207 -30.56 5.03 -17.37
C ARG A 207 -30.76 3.72 -16.61
N ASP A 208 -31.08 2.64 -17.32
CA ASP A 208 -31.64 1.42 -16.73
C ASP A 208 -30.63 0.28 -16.59
N SER A 209 -29.65 0.17 -17.48
CA SER A 209 -28.65 -0.92 -17.40
C SER A 209 -27.69 -0.72 -16.23
N THR A 210 -27.15 -1.81 -15.69
CA THR A 210 -26.02 -1.77 -14.74
C THR A 210 -24.68 -2.00 -15.42
N ASP A 211 -24.70 -2.38 -16.70
CA ASP A 211 -23.50 -2.62 -17.49
C ASP A 211 -22.68 -1.36 -17.61
N ASN A 212 -21.35 -1.52 -17.57
CA ASN A 212 -20.38 -0.42 -17.62
C ASN A 212 -20.53 0.63 -16.51
N LYS A 213 -21.38 0.40 -15.51
CA LYS A 213 -21.49 1.23 -14.31
C LYS A 213 -20.64 0.66 -13.19
N ARG A 214 -20.02 1.54 -12.41
CA ARG A 214 -19.33 1.16 -11.17
C ARG A 214 -19.40 2.26 -10.13
N TRP A 215 -19.47 1.86 -8.86
CA TRP A 215 -19.23 2.77 -7.75
C TRP A 215 -17.75 3.15 -7.70
N ILE A 216 -17.48 4.44 -7.61
CA ILE A 216 -16.13 4.97 -7.35
C ILE A 216 -16.01 5.47 -5.91
N ASN A 217 -17.11 5.97 -5.36
CA ASN A 217 -17.18 6.42 -3.98
C ASN A 217 -18.54 6.10 -3.38
N HIS A 218 -18.54 5.61 -2.14
CA HIS A 218 -19.76 5.41 -1.37
C HIS A 218 -19.41 5.20 0.12
N PRO A 219 -20.14 5.78 1.10
CA PRO A 219 -19.82 5.65 2.53
C PRO A 219 -19.75 4.20 3.05
N LYS A 220 -20.57 3.30 2.47
CA LYS A 220 -20.50 1.85 2.76
C LYS A 220 -19.19 1.20 2.33
N ILE A 221 -18.54 1.70 1.27
CA ILE A 221 -17.21 1.23 0.86
C ILE A 221 -16.18 1.64 1.91
N ASP A 222 -16.19 2.90 2.36
CA ASP A 222 -15.26 3.37 3.38
C ASP A 222 -15.43 2.63 4.70
N THR A 223 -16.68 2.42 5.11
CA THR A 223 -17.02 1.64 6.31
C THR A 223 -16.45 0.23 6.22
N TRP A 224 -16.66 -0.44 5.08
CA TRP A 224 -16.11 -1.77 4.84
C TRP A 224 -14.57 -1.78 4.86
N MET A 225 -13.90 -0.77 4.29
CA MET A 225 -12.43 -0.67 4.34
C MET A 225 -11.92 -0.53 5.79
N GLN A 226 -12.60 0.25 6.62
CA GLN A 226 -12.26 0.40 8.04
C GLN A 226 -12.46 -0.91 8.82
N GLU A 227 -13.54 -1.65 8.52
CA GLU A 227 -13.77 -2.98 9.08
C GLU A 227 -12.64 -3.95 8.70
N LYS A 228 -12.20 -3.97 7.44
CA LYS A 228 -11.09 -4.83 7.01
C LYS A 228 -9.76 -4.43 7.64
N LEU A 229 -9.51 -3.14 7.86
CA LEU A 229 -8.34 -2.71 8.64
C LEU A 229 -8.40 -3.30 10.05
N LYS A 230 -9.54 -3.18 10.74
CA LYS A 230 -9.71 -3.73 12.10
C LYS A 230 -9.49 -5.24 12.14
N ASP A 231 -10.06 -5.97 11.18
CA ASP A 231 -9.89 -7.42 11.05
C ASP A 231 -8.41 -7.79 10.83
N GLN A 232 -7.72 -7.06 9.95
CA GLN A 232 -6.30 -7.23 9.67
C GLN A 232 -5.41 -6.90 10.88
N SER A 233 -5.73 -5.84 11.64
CA SER A 233 -5.02 -5.49 12.88
C SER A 233 -5.17 -6.58 13.93
N ALA A 234 -6.38 -7.14 14.08
CA ALA A 234 -6.62 -8.26 14.97
C ALA A 234 -5.87 -9.54 14.52
N TYR A 235 -5.78 -9.78 13.22
CA TYR A 235 -4.97 -10.87 12.66
C TYR A 235 -3.48 -10.69 12.98
N TYR A 236 -2.92 -9.51 12.72
CA TYR A 236 -1.53 -9.18 13.01
C TYR A 236 -1.19 -9.33 14.50
N ALA A 237 -2.02 -8.82 15.39
CA ALA A 237 -1.79 -8.92 16.84
C ALA A 237 -1.72 -10.38 17.32
N ARG A 238 -2.57 -11.27 16.76
CA ARG A 238 -2.51 -12.71 17.07
C ARG A 238 -1.21 -13.37 16.60
N GLN A 239 -0.72 -13.00 15.42
CA GLN A 239 0.57 -13.51 14.91
C GLN A 239 1.73 -13.05 15.79
N GLU A 240 1.76 -11.76 16.14
CA GLU A 240 2.82 -11.20 16.99
C GLU A 240 2.83 -11.85 18.39
N GLN A 241 1.66 -12.07 18.98
CA GLN A 241 1.53 -12.76 20.25
C GLN A 241 2.02 -14.21 20.14
N SER A 242 1.60 -14.94 19.10
CA SER A 242 2.03 -16.32 18.86
C SER A 242 3.55 -16.42 18.67
N GLU A 243 4.18 -15.44 18.01
CA GLU A 243 5.64 -15.37 17.89
C GLU A 243 6.34 -15.09 19.23
N LYS A 244 5.79 -14.19 20.04
CA LYS A 244 6.30 -13.89 21.40
C LYS A 244 6.23 -15.14 22.28
N GLU A 245 5.10 -15.83 22.26
CA GLU A 245 4.90 -17.09 22.99
C GLU A 245 5.87 -18.18 22.54
N ARG A 246 6.06 -18.37 21.22
CA ARG A 246 7.05 -19.32 20.68
C ARG A 246 8.48 -18.99 21.10
N LYS A 247 8.87 -17.71 21.08
CA LYS A 247 10.20 -17.26 21.54
C LYS A 247 10.38 -17.50 23.04
N GLN A 248 9.34 -17.21 23.83
CA GLN A 248 9.35 -17.46 25.26
C GLN A 248 9.45 -18.95 25.58
N GLU A 249 8.66 -19.81 24.93
CA GLU A 249 8.72 -21.26 25.10
C GLU A 249 10.11 -21.81 24.72
N GLN A 250 10.71 -21.30 23.65
CA GLN A 250 12.08 -21.66 23.26
C GLN A 250 13.10 -21.26 24.34
N LEU A 251 12.99 -20.05 24.90
CA LEU A 251 13.87 -19.58 25.96
C LEU A 251 13.67 -20.39 27.26
N GLU A 252 12.44 -20.72 27.61
CA GLU A 252 12.13 -21.58 28.74
C GLU A 252 12.69 -22.99 28.54
N ARG A 253 12.56 -23.56 27.34
CA ARG A 253 13.14 -24.87 26.99
C ARG A 253 14.66 -24.85 27.06
N GLN A 254 15.31 -23.80 26.57
CA GLN A 254 16.75 -23.60 26.71
C GLN A 254 17.16 -23.48 28.18
N THR A 255 16.43 -22.69 28.96
CA THR A 255 16.66 -22.51 30.40
C THR A 255 16.47 -23.82 31.17
N ARG A 256 15.43 -24.60 30.88
CA ARG A 256 15.20 -25.94 31.46
C ARG A 256 16.31 -26.92 31.09
N ARG A 257 16.77 -26.90 29.82
CA ARG A 257 17.93 -27.70 29.39
C ARG A 257 19.19 -27.29 30.15
N MET A 258 19.50 -26.00 30.24
CA MET A 258 20.63 -25.52 31.03
C MET A 258 20.50 -25.95 32.49
N LYS A 259 19.35 -25.73 33.14
CA LYS A 259 19.08 -26.19 34.51
C LYS A 259 19.16 -27.71 34.70
N LYS A 260 18.88 -28.52 33.67
CA LYS A 260 19.00 -29.99 33.70
C LYS A 260 20.45 -30.48 33.51
N TYR A 261 21.28 -29.74 32.76
CA TYR A 261 22.71 -30.03 32.62
C TYR A 261 23.57 -29.37 33.71
N ASN A 262 23.05 -28.35 34.41
CA ASN A 262 23.68 -27.68 35.55
C ASN A 262 23.58 -28.37 36.95
N PRO A 263 22.79 -29.43 37.23
CA PRO A 263 22.87 -30.16 38.50
C PRO A 263 24.11 -31.06 38.55
N LEU A 264 24.58 -31.50 37.37
CA LEU A 264 25.81 -32.30 37.21
C LEU A 264 27.08 -31.47 37.34
N TRP A 265 26.99 -30.15 37.50
CA TRP A 265 28.13 -29.31 37.89
C TRP A 265 28.12 -28.95 39.39
N GLN A 266 26.96 -29.03 40.07
CA GLN A 266 26.87 -28.86 41.52
C GLN A 266 27.08 -30.17 42.31
N GLN A 267 26.81 -31.34 41.70
CA GLN A 267 27.09 -32.64 42.34
C GLN A 267 28.47 -33.22 42.00
N THR A 268 29.12 -32.80 40.90
CA THR A 268 30.53 -33.15 40.67
C THR A 268 31.50 -32.40 41.56
N GLU A 269 31.04 -31.38 42.30
CA GLU A 269 31.81 -30.72 43.36
C GLU A 269 31.68 -31.42 44.72
N SER A 270 30.61 -32.20 44.99
CA SER A 270 30.47 -32.89 46.29
C SER A 270 31.10 -34.29 46.34
N ASP A 271 31.20 -34.98 45.20
CA ASP A 271 31.71 -36.37 45.15
C ASP A 271 33.06 -36.53 44.45
N ARG A 272 33.69 -35.44 44.00
CA ARG A 272 35.13 -35.46 43.75
C ARG A 272 35.84 -35.10 45.05
N GLN A 273 36.13 -36.12 45.85
CA GLN A 273 37.39 -36.11 46.60
C GLN A 273 38.51 -35.93 45.57
N ASP A 274 38.91 -34.69 45.35
CA ASP A 274 40.12 -34.38 44.62
C ASP A 274 41.29 -34.61 45.59
N PRO A 275 42.17 -35.59 45.35
CA PRO A 275 43.39 -35.79 46.14
C PRO A 275 44.35 -34.59 46.07
N TRP A 276 44.06 -33.59 45.22
CA TRP A 276 44.80 -32.34 45.07
C TRP A 276 44.16 -31.12 45.77
N ALA A 277 43.20 -31.33 46.67
CA ALA A 277 42.66 -30.27 47.52
C ALA A 277 43.63 -29.75 48.62
N GLU A 278 44.88 -30.22 48.64
CA GLU A 278 45.96 -29.59 49.41
C GLU A 278 46.84 -28.70 48.52
N SER A 279 46.92 -27.42 48.87
CA SER A 279 47.71 -26.34 48.25
C SER A 279 47.12 -25.63 47.02
N VAL A 280 46.03 -24.87 47.22
CA VAL A 280 45.99 -23.53 46.60
C VAL A 280 46.85 -22.60 47.47
N LYS A 281 48.16 -22.60 47.22
CA LYS A 281 49.03 -21.54 47.74
C LYS A 281 48.57 -20.23 47.09
N LEU A 282 47.99 -19.32 47.87
CA LEU A 282 47.82 -17.92 47.47
C LEU A 282 49.19 -17.39 47.06
N LEU A 283 49.43 -17.29 45.75
CA LEU A 283 50.69 -16.77 45.24
C LEU A 283 50.82 -15.31 45.70
N PRO A 284 51.97 -14.91 46.28
CA PRO A 284 52.16 -13.53 46.72
C PRO A 284 51.91 -12.55 45.57
N LYS A 285 51.31 -11.38 45.86
CA LYS A 285 51.16 -10.33 44.85
C LYS A 285 52.54 -9.92 44.34
N LEU A 286 52.68 -9.82 43.02
CA LEU A 286 53.91 -9.35 42.39
C LEU A 286 54.11 -7.85 42.67
N THR A 287 55.35 -7.43 42.96
CA THR A 287 55.68 -6.01 42.97
C THR A 287 55.66 -5.45 41.53
N PRO A 288 55.42 -4.15 41.35
CA PRO A 288 55.40 -3.53 40.01
C PRO A 288 56.70 -3.76 39.21
N GLU A 289 57.85 -3.77 39.88
CA GLU A 289 59.17 -3.97 39.26
C GLU A 289 59.29 -5.40 38.73
N ARG A 290 58.92 -6.39 39.56
CA ARG A 290 58.95 -7.81 39.18
C ARG A 290 57.94 -8.10 38.07
N GLN A 291 56.78 -7.46 38.12
CA GLN A 291 55.78 -7.58 37.08
C GLN A 291 56.28 -7.02 35.73
N GLN A 292 56.99 -5.88 35.76
CA GLN A 292 57.54 -5.27 34.56
C GLN A 292 58.71 -6.11 33.98
N GLU A 293 59.53 -6.71 34.84
CA GLU A 293 60.59 -7.63 34.45
C GLU A 293 60.03 -8.85 33.71
N ILE A 294 59.05 -9.55 34.31
CA ILE A 294 58.39 -10.72 33.69
C ILE A 294 57.71 -10.32 32.38
N SER A 295 57.07 -9.14 32.33
CA SER A 295 56.46 -8.62 31.10
C SER A 295 57.46 -8.46 29.95
N ARG A 296 58.68 -7.99 30.25
CA ARG A 296 59.77 -7.89 29.24
C ARG A 296 60.27 -9.25 28.81
N ILE A 297 60.42 -10.21 29.73
CA ILE A 297 60.84 -11.58 29.43
C ILE A 297 59.84 -12.23 28.49
N LEU A 298 58.54 -12.16 28.82
CA LEU A 298 57.47 -12.73 27.98
C LEU A 298 57.39 -12.07 26.61
N SER A 299 57.55 -10.74 26.53
CA SER A 299 57.56 -10.01 25.25
C SER A 299 58.72 -10.43 24.34
N ARG A 300 59.89 -10.78 24.90
CA ARG A 300 61.03 -11.30 24.13
C ARG A 300 60.86 -12.76 23.75
N LYS A 301 60.32 -13.57 24.67
CA LYS A 301 60.12 -15.01 24.48
C LYS A 301 59.04 -15.30 23.42
N PHE A 302 57.99 -14.48 23.38
CA PHE A 302 56.85 -14.67 22.51
C PHE A 302 56.71 -13.50 21.52
N ALA A 303 57.46 -13.56 20.43
CA ALA A 303 57.31 -12.63 19.30
C ALA A 303 55.93 -12.75 18.62
N VAL A 304 55.37 -13.96 18.63
CA VAL A 304 53.98 -14.27 18.29
C VAL A 304 53.29 -14.82 19.53
N ILE A 305 52.09 -14.32 19.83
CA ILE A 305 51.35 -14.71 21.04
C ILE A 305 50.82 -16.14 20.86
N PRO A 306 51.13 -17.08 21.77
CA PRO A 306 50.66 -18.46 21.68
C PRO A 306 49.14 -18.57 21.79
N GLU A 307 48.59 -19.62 21.17
CA GLU A 307 47.17 -20.05 21.33
C GLU A 307 46.97 -20.97 22.56
N THR A 308 48.02 -21.21 23.33
CA THR A 308 47.98 -21.94 24.60
C THR A 308 48.21 -21.01 25.78
N MET A 309 47.59 -21.31 26.93
CA MET A 309 47.67 -20.47 28.12
C MET A 309 49.11 -20.25 28.59
N VAL A 310 49.52 -18.99 28.72
CA VAL A 310 50.87 -18.63 29.20
C VAL A 310 50.86 -18.48 30.72
N LYS A 311 51.78 -19.18 31.38
CA LYS A 311 52.03 -19.09 32.82
C LYS A 311 53.49 -18.77 33.10
N ASP A 312 53.76 -18.07 34.20
CA ASP A 312 55.13 -17.93 34.73
C ASP A 312 55.56 -19.18 35.53
N ASP A 313 56.81 -19.17 36.01
CA ASP A 313 57.39 -20.30 36.75
C ASP A 313 56.66 -20.58 38.08
N ASP A 314 55.97 -19.58 38.63
CA ASP A 314 55.13 -19.69 39.82
C ASP A 314 53.70 -20.18 39.48
N GLY A 315 53.39 -20.39 38.20
CA GLY A 315 52.08 -20.83 37.73
C GLY A 315 51.04 -19.72 37.56
N ARG A 316 51.40 -18.44 37.73
CA ARG A 316 50.47 -17.31 37.50
C ARG A 316 50.21 -17.17 36.01
N ARG A 317 48.95 -16.94 35.62
CA ARG A 317 48.57 -16.73 34.21
C ARG A 317 48.83 -15.31 33.74
N TRP A 318 49.35 -15.17 32.53
CA TRP A 318 49.65 -13.88 31.90
C TRP A 318 48.92 -13.71 30.57
N CYS A 319 48.45 -12.49 30.32
CA CYS A 319 47.76 -12.09 29.09
C CYS A 319 48.34 -10.78 28.56
N VAL A 320 48.36 -10.59 27.24
CA VAL A 320 48.75 -9.34 26.59
C VAL A 320 47.59 -8.36 26.57
N CYS A 321 47.84 -7.13 26.99
CA CYS A 321 46.87 -6.06 26.80
C CYS A 321 46.90 -5.55 25.35
N ASN A 322 45.75 -5.55 24.70
CA ASN A 322 45.57 -5.06 23.33
C ASN A 322 45.82 -3.55 23.17
N LEU A 323 45.85 -2.78 24.27
CA LEU A 323 46.05 -1.32 24.23
C LEU A 323 47.50 -0.91 24.44
N CYS A 324 48.19 -1.47 25.45
CA CYS A 324 49.59 -1.13 25.71
C CYS A 324 50.60 -2.15 25.16
N GLY A 325 50.14 -3.32 24.70
CA GLY A 325 51.01 -4.40 24.23
C GLY A 325 51.77 -5.13 25.34
N CYS A 326 51.67 -4.69 26.59
CA CYS A 326 52.38 -5.33 27.70
C CYS A 326 51.66 -6.60 28.18
N TRP A 327 52.43 -7.62 28.53
CA TRP A 327 51.95 -8.77 29.28
C TRP A 327 51.62 -8.35 30.72
N LYS A 328 50.47 -8.81 31.22
CA LYS A 328 49.93 -8.55 32.55
C LYS A 328 49.41 -9.85 33.18
N PRO A 329 49.55 -10.02 34.51
CA PRO A 329 48.88 -11.12 35.20
C PRO A 329 47.38 -10.92 35.09
N THR A 330 46.62 -12.01 35.10
CA THR A 330 45.17 -11.98 34.96
C THR A 330 44.46 -11.09 35.99
N ASP A 331 45.02 -11.00 37.19
CA ASP A 331 44.49 -10.15 38.27
C ASP A 331 44.54 -8.65 37.94
N ASP A 332 45.39 -8.24 36.98
CA ASP A 332 45.51 -6.86 36.50
C ASP A 332 44.76 -6.61 35.18
N MET A 333 44.00 -7.60 34.73
CA MET A 333 43.17 -7.51 33.54
C MET A 333 41.72 -7.22 33.92
N ILE A 334 41.02 -6.40 33.13
CA ILE A 334 39.58 -6.14 33.29
C ILE A 334 38.75 -7.08 32.42
N SER A 335 39.30 -7.46 31.27
CA SER A 335 38.75 -8.48 30.38
C SER A 335 39.91 -9.20 29.70
N PHE A 336 39.84 -10.52 29.62
CA PHE A 336 40.83 -11.33 28.93
C PHE A 336 40.24 -12.72 28.66
N GLY A 337 40.52 -13.27 27.49
CA GLY A 337 40.31 -14.69 27.18
C GLY A 337 38.86 -15.18 26.97
N GLY A 338 38.69 -15.91 25.87
CA GLY A 338 37.74 -17.00 25.60
C GLY A 338 38.46 -18.09 24.78
N ILE A 339 37.76 -19.12 24.25
CA ILE A 339 38.36 -20.19 23.41
C ILE A 339 38.87 -19.61 22.07
N GLY A 340 40.04 -20.07 21.58
CA GLY A 340 40.66 -19.65 20.30
C GLY A 340 41.63 -18.47 20.42
N ASP A 341 41.78 -17.67 19.34
CA ASP A 341 42.77 -16.60 19.14
C ASP A 341 42.80 -15.48 20.21
N SER A 342 41.83 -15.47 21.13
CA SER A 342 41.69 -14.49 22.21
C SER A 342 42.24 -14.97 23.56
N ILE A 343 42.70 -16.23 23.67
CA ILE A 343 43.01 -16.89 24.95
C ILE A 343 44.04 -16.14 25.82
N ASN A 344 45.00 -15.44 25.21
CA ASN A 344 46.03 -14.67 25.90
C ASN A 344 45.94 -13.17 25.63
N ARG A 345 44.77 -12.67 25.19
CA ARG A 345 44.56 -11.26 24.84
C ARG A 345 43.45 -10.63 25.66
N GLY A 346 43.56 -9.33 25.94
CA GLY A 346 42.57 -8.63 26.73
C GLY A 346 42.84 -7.13 26.93
N ILE A 347 42.14 -6.50 27.88
CA ILE A 347 42.36 -5.11 28.29
C ILE A 347 42.81 -5.09 29.76
N CYS A 348 43.88 -4.35 30.07
CA CYS A 348 44.35 -4.18 31.44
C CYS A 348 43.60 -3.06 32.17
N LYS A 349 43.51 -3.17 33.50
CA LYS A 349 42.84 -2.18 34.37
C LYS A 349 43.39 -0.77 34.17
N GLY A 350 44.71 -0.62 34.07
CA GLY A 350 45.35 0.69 33.89
C GLY A 350 45.03 1.37 32.54
N CYS A 351 44.88 0.61 31.46
CA CYS A 351 44.48 1.18 30.16
C CYS A 351 42.97 1.47 30.10
N ALA A 352 42.14 0.65 30.75
CA ALA A 352 40.70 0.88 30.84
C ALA A 352 40.39 2.20 31.56
N GLN A 353 41.02 2.43 32.73
CA GLN A 353 40.85 3.66 33.52
C GLN A 353 41.30 4.93 32.78
N LYS A 354 42.36 4.84 31.95
CA LYS A 354 42.80 5.97 31.12
C LYS A 354 41.81 6.31 29.99
N LYS A 355 41.11 5.32 29.43
CA LYS A 355 40.10 5.54 28.39
C LYS A 355 38.91 6.36 28.89
N GLU A 356 38.41 6.07 30.10
CA GLU A 356 37.28 6.80 30.71
C GLU A 356 37.61 8.29 30.93
N SER A 357 38.81 8.59 31.46
CA SER A 357 39.27 9.97 31.70
C SER A 357 39.48 10.84 30.43
N SER A 358 39.63 10.21 29.25
CA SER A 358 39.78 10.91 27.96
C SER A 358 38.44 11.19 27.27
N THR A 359 37.38 10.48 27.67
CA THR A 359 36.05 10.58 27.06
C THR A 359 35.23 11.70 27.71
N GLU A 360 35.43 11.97 29.01
CA GLU A 360 34.82 13.10 29.73
C GLU A 360 35.32 14.48 29.29
N LYS A 361 36.50 14.57 28.65
CA LYS A 361 37.03 15.85 28.12
C LYS A 361 36.49 16.20 26.72
N ARG A 362 35.77 15.30 26.05
CA ARG A 362 35.25 15.51 24.67
C ARG A 362 33.75 15.84 24.61
N THR A 363 33.05 15.81 25.74
CA THR A 363 31.62 16.15 25.88
C THR A 363 31.38 17.53 26.50
N LYS A 364 32.42 18.35 26.63
CA LYS A 364 32.33 19.76 27.02
C LYS A 364 32.99 20.64 25.97
N TYR A 365 32.43 20.68 24.76
CA TYR A 365 32.42 21.85 23.85
C TYR A 365 31.26 21.69 22.87
#